data_AF-A0A2N0SK57-F1
#
_entry.id   AF-A0A2N0SK57-F1
#
_cell.length_a   1.000
_cell.length_b   1.000
_cell.length_c   1.000
_cell.angle_alpha   90.00
_cell.angle_beta   90.00
_cell.angle_gamma   90.00
#
_symmetry.space_group_name_H-M   'P 1'
#
loop_
_entity.id
_entity.type
_entity.pdbx_description
1 polymer ?
#
loop_
_entity_poly.entity_id
_entity_poly.type
_entity_poly.pdbx_seq_one_letter_code
_entity_poly.pdbx_strand_id
1 'polypeptide(L)'
;MNFLRILSSKYEKLLEEEDGDVTIIVGEEVNQIPKSFKAHSLILKTQCPWFKIALSKDWARKGEETIVIRKPNISTSTFEIILK
;
A
#
# COMPACT_ATOMS: atom_id res chain seq x y z
N MET A 1 16.27 -21.20 -16.92
CA MET A 1 15.99 -20.53 -15.62
C MET A 1 15.53 -19.11 -15.87
N ASN A 2 14.22 -18.88 -16.07
CA ASN A 2 13.69 -17.53 -16.34
C ASN A 2 12.44 -17.18 -15.51
N PHE A 3 11.97 -18.10 -14.68
CA PHE A 3 10.71 -17.97 -13.94
C PHE A 3 10.75 -16.78 -12.97
N LEU A 4 11.78 -16.67 -12.12
CA LEU A 4 11.88 -15.60 -11.13
C LEU A 4 11.96 -14.21 -11.77
N ARG A 5 12.69 -14.06 -12.88
CA ARG A 5 12.78 -12.80 -13.61
C ARG A 5 11.43 -12.40 -14.22
N ILE A 6 10.73 -13.36 -14.83
CA ILE A 6 9.39 -13.12 -15.37
C ILE A 6 8.42 -12.75 -14.25
N LEU A 7 8.49 -13.44 -13.10
CA LEU A 7 7.65 -13.17 -11.95
C LEU A 7 7.91 -11.77 -11.37
N SER A 8 9.18 -11.39 -11.17
CA SER A 8 9.57 -10.05 -10.68
C SER A 8 9.03 -8.95 -11.58
N SER A 9 9.22 -9.05 -12.90
CA SER A 9 8.73 -8.03 -13.84
C SER A 9 7.21 -7.93 -13.85
N LYS A 10 6.49 -9.04 -13.66
CA LYS A 10 5.02 -9.02 -13.52
C LYS A 10 4.59 -8.37 -12.20
N TYR A 11 5.32 -8.64 -11.13
CA TYR A 11 5.06 -8.06 -9.81
C TYR A 11 5.33 -6.55 -9.79
N GLU A 12 6.43 -6.09 -10.38
CA GLU A 12 6.74 -4.66 -10.55
C GLU A 12 5.62 -3.92 -11.30
N LYS A 13 5.12 -4.50 -12.40
CA LYS A 13 3.96 -3.92 -13.11
C LYS A 13 2.76 -3.80 -12.20
N LEU A 14 2.42 -4.84 -11.46
CA LEU A 14 1.29 -4.82 -10.53
C LEU A 14 1.44 -3.74 -9.44
N LEU A 15 2.65 -3.43 -8.99
CA LEU A 15 2.88 -2.34 -8.02
C LEU A 15 2.61 -0.94 -8.60
N GLU A 16 2.69 -0.79 -9.92
CA GLU A 16 2.52 0.49 -10.63
C GLU A 16 1.09 0.70 -11.16
N GLU A 17 0.26 -0.34 -11.19
CA GLU A 17 -1.13 -0.25 -11.66
C GLU A 17 -2.00 0.64 -10.73
N GLU A 18 -2.86 1.45 -11.33
CA GLU A 18 -3.71 2.41 -10.60
C GLU A 18 -5.01 1.78 -10.05
N ASP A 19 -5.31 0.52 -10.39
CA ASP A 19 -6.54 -0.21 -10.03
C ASP A 19 -6.55 -0.76 -8.58
N GLY A 20 -5.67 -0.23 -7.73
CA GLY A 20 -5.54 -0.63 -6.33
C GLY A 20 -6.82 -0.37 -5.50
N ASP A 21 -7.22 -1.39 -4.73
CA ASP A 21 -8.34 -1.37 -3.79
C ASP A 21 -7.99 -0.72 -2.43
N VAL A 22 -6.74 -0.29 -2.25
CA VAL A 22 -6.26 0.40 -1.04
C VAL A 22 -5.69 1.77 -1.38
N THR A 23 -6.11 2.79 -0.64
CA THR A 23 -5.48 4.11 -0.58
C THR A 23 -4.75 4.26 0.75
N ILE A 24 -3.44 4.50 0.71
CA ILE A 24 -2.61 4.73 1.89
C ILE A 24 -2.22 6.20 1.97
N ILE A 25 -2.57 6.88 3.05
CA ILE A 25 -2.28 8.29 3.28
C ILE A 25 -1.20 8.39 4.36
N VAL A 26 -0.07 9.02 4.04
CA VAL A 26 1.08 9.16 4.95
C VAL A 26 1.51 10.61 5.08
N GLY A 27 2.25 10.93 6.15
CA GLY A 27 2.82 12.26 6.35
C GLY A 27 1.79 13.32 6.72
N GLU A 28 0.70 12.95 7.40
CA GLU A 28 -0.25 13.90 8.02
C GLU A 28 0.31 14.60 9.28
N GLU A 29 1.64 14.57 9.48
CA GLU A 29 2.28 15.27 10.59
C GLU A 29 2.29 16.80 10.35
N VAL A 30 2.31 17.58 11.44
CA VAL A 30 2.21 19.05 11.38
C VAL A 30 3.33 19.62 10.49
N ASN A 31 2.95 20.43 9.50
CA ASN A 31 3.82 21.06 8.49
C ASN A 31 4.31 20.16 7.33
N GLN A 32 3.70 18.99 7.09
CA GLN A 32 3.91 18.22 5.87
C GLN A 32 2.63 18.06 5.05
N ILE A 33 2.77 18.08 3.72
CA ILE A 33 1.67 17.77 2.81
C ILE A 33 1.54 16.25 2.75
N PRO A 34 0.40 15.67 3.17
CA PRO A 34 0.22 14.23 3.14
C PRO A 34 0.22 13.72 1.70
N LYS A 35 0.82 12.55 1.47
CA LYS A 35 0.83 11.88 0.16
C LYS A 35 -0.07 10.64 0.22
N SER A 36 -0.87 10.46 -0.83
CA SER A 36 -1.65 9.26 -1.05
C SER A 36 -0.92 8.30 -1.99
N PHE A 37 -0.99 7.01 -1.68
CA PHE A 37 -0.49 5.91 -2.50
C PHE A 37 -1.66 4.99 -2.82
N LYS A 38 -1.78 4.58 -4.09
CA LYS A 38 -2.66 3.50 -4.51
C LYS A 38 -1.89 2.18 -4.45
N ALA A 39 -2.54 1.13 -3.95
CA ALA A 39 -1.94 -0.18 -3.76
C ALA A 39 -2.99 -1.29 -3.71
N HIS A 40 -2.55 -2.53 -3.89
CA HIS A 40 -3.42 -3.71 -3.86
C HIS A 40 -3.33 -4.44 -2.53
N SER A 41 -4.47 -4.69 -1.89
CA SER A 41 -4.57 -5.34 -0.59
C SER A 41 -3.92 -6.72 -0.60
N LEU A 42 -4.03 -7.47 -1.70
CA LEU A 42 -3.42 -8.78 -1.86
C LEU A 42 -1.89 -8.70 -1.80
N ILE A 43 -1.30 -7.71 -2.46
CA ILE A 43 0.15 -7.50 -2.49
C ILE A 43 0.65 -7.07 -1.11
N LEU A 44 -0.02 -6.10 -0.49
CA LEU A 44 0.35 -5.62 0.85
C LEU A 44 0.30 -6.76 1.89
N LYS A 45 -0.72 -7.62 1.83
CA LYS A 45 -0.88 -8.80 2.71
C LYS A 45 0.27 -9.80 2.59
N THR A 46 0.94 -9.88 1.43
CA THR A 46 2.09 -10.77 1.24
C THR A 46 3.42 -10.14 1.66
N GLN A 47 3.55 -8.80 1.58
CA GLN A 47 4.80 -8.10 1.91
C GLN A 47 5.12 -8.07 3.41
N CYS A 48 4.14 -7.82 4.29
CA CYS A 48 4.42 -7.84 5.73
C CYS A 48 3.24 -8.26 6.63
N PRO A 49 3.51 -8.85 7.81
CA PRO A 49 2.47 -9.25 8.77
C PRO A 49 1.61 -8.07 9.25
N TRP A 50 2.18 -6.87 9.31
CA TRP A 50 1.45 -5.68 9.72
C TRP A 50 0.30 -5.37 8.77
N PHE A 51 0.55 -5.39 7.45
CA PHE A 51 -0.51 -5.22 6.44
C PHE A 51 -1.53 -6.35 6.48
N LYS A 52 -1.08 -7.59 6.69
CA LYS A 52 -1.98 -8.72 6.89
C LYS A 52 -2.95 -8.48 8.04
N ILE A 53 -2.49 -7.94 9.17
CA ILE A 53 -3.33 -7.61 10.31
C ILE A 53 -4.21 -6.39 10.02
N ALA A 54 -3.63 -5.30 9.50
CA ALA A 54 -4.33 -4.06 9.20
C ALA A 54 -5.52 -4.30 8.25
N LEU A 55 -5.30 -5.07 7.18
CA LEU A 55 -6.29 -5.43 6.16
C LEU A 55 -7.09 -6.71 6.49
N SER A 56 -6.91 -7.29 7.69
CA SER A 56 -7.77 -8.37 8.20
C SER A 56 -8.86 -7.85 9.12
N LYS A 57 -8.66 -6.64 9.67
CA LYS A 57 -9.52 -6.04 10.68
C LYS A 57 -10.36 -4.89 10.15
N ASP A 58 -10.30 -4.57 8.86
CA ASP A 58 -11.02 -3.47 8.19
C ASP A 58 -12.40 -3.21 8.87
N TRP A 59 -12.63 -2.24 9.77
CA TRP A 59 -12.00 -0.96 10.15
C TRP A 59 -11.93 0.10 9.06
N ALA A 60 -11.76 -0.29 7.80
CA ALA A 60 -12.17 0.50 6.66
C ALA A 60 -13.69 0.37 6.51
N ARG A 61 -14.38 1.51 6.43
CA ARG A 61 -15.84 1.63 6.39
C ARG A 61 -16.46 0.59 5.43
N LYS A 62 -17.39 -0.22 5.95
CA LYS A 62 -18.47 -0.82 5.16
C LYS A 62 -19.22 0.31 4.44
N GLY A 63 -18.88 0.61 3.19
CA GLY A 63 -19.61 1.59 2.37
C GLY A 63 -18.79 2.38 1.35
N GLU A 64 -17.46 2.36 1.39
CA GLU A 64 -16.60 2.98 0.37
C GLU A 64 -15.99 1.91 -0.53
N GLU A 65 -15.90 2.17 -1.85
CA GLU A 65 -15.31 1.27 -2.85
C GLU A 65 -13.81 0.99 -2.64
N THR A 66 -13.16 1.70 -1.71
CA THR A 66 -11.71 1.64 -1.49
C THR A 66 -11.38 1.62 0.00
N ILE A 67 -10.43 0.77 0.39
CA ILE A 67 -9.90 0.68 1.75
C ILE A 67 -8.95 1.86 2.02
N VAL A 68 -9.13 2.58 3.12
CA VAL A 68 -8.24 3.71 3.48
C VAL A 68 -7.40 3.38 4.71
N ILE A 69 -6.07 3.46 4.56
CA ILE A 69 -5.10 3.32 5.66
C ILE A 69 -4.43 4.67 5.89
N ARG A 70 -4.40 5.15 7.14
CA ARG A 70 -3.69 6.38 7.52
C ARG A 70 -2.46 6.09 8.37
N LYS A 71 -1.33 6.69 8.01
CA LYS A 71 -0.05 6.63 8.72
C LYS A 71 0.54 8.04 8.88
N PRO A 72 -0.03 8.86 9.79
CA PRO A 72 0.44 10.23 10.01
C PRO A 72 1.93 10.29 10.40
N ASN A 73 2.40 9.29 11.15
CA ASN A 73 3.72 9.29 11.79
C ASN A 73 4.83 8.66 10.92
N ILE A 74 4.61 8.44 9.63
CA ILE A 74 5.62 7.90 8.71
C ILE A 74 5.85 8.93 7.61
N SER A 75 7.12 9.28 7.40
CA SER A 75 7.48 10.19 6.32
C SER A 75 7.17 9.57 4.96
N THR A 76 6.80 10.42 4.00
CA THR A 76 6.47 10.01 2.64
C THR A 76 7.60 9.24 1.96
N SER A 77 8.85 9.68 2.13
CA SER A 77 10.02 9.02 1.53
C SER A 77 10.29 7.65 2.14
N THR A 78 10.13 7.50 3.46
CA THR A 78 10.22 6.19 4.13
C THR A 78 9.16 5.24 3.60
N PHE A 79 7.93 5.73 3.43
CA PHE A 79 6.83 4.87 2.99
C PHE A 79 6.98 4.41 1.54
N GLU A 80 7.51 5.26 0.66
CA GLU A 80 7.78 4.89 -0.73
C GLU A 80 8.79 3.73 -0.85
N ILE A 81 9.74 3.64 0.07
CA ILE A 81 10.69 2.51 0.15
C ILE A 81 9.99 1.25 0.67
N ILE A 82 9.05 1.37 1.60
CA ILE A 82 8.30 0.21 2.15
C ILE A 82 7.39 -0.41 1.08
N LEU A 83 6.88 0.40 0.15
CA LEU A 83 5.93 -0.05 -0.87
C LEU A 83 6.61 -0.82 -2.02
N LYS A 84 7.89 -0.55 -2.28
CA LYS A 84 8.71 -1.18 -3.32
C LYS A 84 9.41 -2.43 -2.78
#